data_AF-A0A7S7PU57-F1
#
_entry.id   AF-A0A7S7PU57-F1
#
_cell.length_a   1.000
_cell.length_b   1.000
_cell.length_c   1.000
_cell.angle_alpha   90.00
_cell.angle_beta   90.00
_cell.angle_gamma   90.00
#
_symmetry.space_group_name_H-M   'P 1'
#
loop_
_entity.id
_entity.type
_entity.pdbx_description
1 polymer ?
#
loop_
_entity_poly.entity_id
_entity_poly.type
_entity_poly.pdbx_seq_one_letter_code
_entity_poly.pdbx_strand_id
1 'polypeptide(L)'
;MLSAVLAMDASCFAQDSEMTVTARTSEETVIEGYADADNACALIELPRLLLMKTPEHGIVCYRIEDFEVAGDSGRDQACIGRWVRGISVFYLARPGYSGPDSLRYEAITDRRRDRVSVRVTVLPDPANASQVPANPDGSSYEPAMSIGPLPACVVLVS
;
A
#
# COMPACT_ATOMS: atom_id res chain seq x y z
N MET A 1 -19.61 -20.81 48.08
CA MET A 1 -19.82 -19.68 47.17
C MET A 1 -18.72 -19.71 46.12
N LEU A 2 -19.01 -20.18 44.91
CA LEU A 2 -18.04 -20.14 43.80
C LEU A 2 -18.17 -18.78 43.12
N SER A 3 -17.11 -17.95 43.16
CA SER A 3 -17.04 -16.70 42.40
C SER A 3 -16.70 -17.01 40.95
N ALA A 4 -17.52 -16.55 40.02
CA ALA A 4 -17.19 -16.51 38.60
C ALA A 4 -16.43 -15.20 38.32
N VAL A 5 -15.19 -15.33 37.85
CA VAL A 5 -14.40 -14.21 37.32
C VAL A 5 -14.86 -13.98 35.88
N LEU A 6 -15.48 -12.84 35.60
CA LEU A 6 -15.78 -12.40 34.24
C LEU A 6 -14.48 -11.83 33.64
N ALA A 7 -13.84 -12.58 32.75
CA ALA A 7 -12.79 -12.04 31.88
C ALA A 7 -13.44 -11.16 30.82
N MET A 8 -13.17 -9.85 30.88
CA MET A 8 -13.53 -8.91 29.83
C MET A 8 -12.40 -8.92 28.78
N ASP A 9 -12.57 -9.66 27.69
CA ASP A 9 -11.69 -9.54 26.53
C ASP A 9 -12.02 -8.23 25.79
N ALA A 10 -11.22 -7.20 26.05
CA ALA A 10 -11.20 -5.98 25.27
C ALA A 10 -10.49 -6.27 23.94
N SER A 11 -11.22 -6.85 22.98
CA SER A 11 -10.75 -7.00 21.61
C SER A 11 -10.72 -5.63 20.93
N CYS A 12 -9.59 -4.93 21.02
CA CYS A 12 -9.28 -3.84 20.12
C CYS A 12 -9.01 -4.48 18.74
N PHE A 13 -10.00 -4.48 17.85
CA PHE A 13 -9.89 -5.11 16.52
C PHE A 13 -8.90 -4.34 15.63
N ALA A 14 -7.61 -4.68 15.70
CA ALA A 14 -6.67 -4.38 14.63
C ALA A 14 -6.86 -5.45 13.54
N GLN A 15 -7.25 -5.05 12.33
CA GLN A 15 -7.37 -5.99 11.21
C GLN A 15 -5.99 -6.15 10.58
N ASP A 16 -5.37 -7.31 10.78
CA ASP A 16 -4.11 -7.67 10.11
C ASP A 16 -4.47 -8.27 8.74
N SER A 17 -3.97 -7.64 7.69
CA SER A 17 -4.16 -8.04 6.30
C SER A 17 -2.81 -8.45 5.73
N GLU A 18 -2.75 -9.63 5.11
CA GLU A 18 -1.58 -10.07 4.36
C GLU A 18 -1.95 -10.17 2.88
N MET A 19 -1.14 -9.56 2.02
CA MET A 19 -1.36 -9.58 0.58
C MET A 19 -0.07 -9.84 -0.20
N THR A 20 -0.23 -10.34 -1.41
CA THR A 20 0.87 -10.55 -2.36
C THR A 20 0.65 -9.70 -3.61
N VAL A 21 1.69 -8.98 -4.01
CA VAL A 21 1.70 -8.11 -5.19
C VAL A 21 2.81 -8.58 -6.13
N THR A 22 2.52 -8.60 -7.43
CA THR A 22 3.52 -8.85 -8.47
C THR A 22 3.85 -7.53 -9.14
N ALA A 23 5.10 -7.11 -9.06
CA ALA A 23 5.60 -5.87 -9.66
C ALA A 23 6.55 -6.16 -10.82
N ARG A 24 6.78 -5.17 -11.68
CA ARG A 24 7.88 -5.19 -12.65
C ARG A 24 8.93 -4.16 -12.26
N THR A 25 10.17 -4.41 -12.64
CA THR A 25 11.24 -3.43 -12.43
C THR A 25 10.91 -2.12 -13.16
N SER A 26 11.13 -0.98 -12.50
CA SER A 26 10.88 0.37 -13.05
C SER A 26 9.42 0.68 -13.43
N GLU A 27 8.45 -0.11 -12.99
CA GLU A 27 7.01 0.15 -13.17
C GLU A 27 6.33 0.34 -11.80
N GLU A 28 5.49 1.36 -11.69
CA GLU A 28 4.67 1.54 -10.49
C GLU A 28 3.57 0.50 -10.44
N THR A 29 3.46 -0.18 -9.30
CA THR A 29 2.46 -1.21 -9.05
C THR A 29 1.54 -0.73 -7.92
N VAL A 30 0.24 -0.73 -8.17
CA VAL A 30 -0.76 -0.44 -7.13
C VAL A 30 -0.78 -1.59 -6.12
N ILE A 31 -0.62 -1.26 -4.84
CA ILE A 31 -0.77 -2.19 -3.72
C ILE A 31 -2.25 -2.27 -3.34
N GLU A 32 -2.84 -1.12 -3.00
CA GLU A 32 -4.20 -1.05 -2.47
C GLU A 32 -4.77 0.37 -2.61
N GLY A 33 -6.09 0.47 -2.74
CA GLY A 33 -6.84 1.71 -2.74
C GLY A 33 -7.72 1.84 -1.50
N TYR A 34 -7.81 3.05 -0.96
CA TYR A 34 -8.63 3.41 0.18
C TYR A 34 -9.59 4.53 -0.20
N ALA A 35 -10.89 4.26 -0.09
CA ALA A 35 -11.94 5.27 -0.21
C ALA A 35 -12.99 5.02 0.88
N ASP A 36 -13.53 6.12 1.42
CA ASP A 36 -14.59 6.11 2.40
C ASP A 36 -15.51 7.29 2.10
N ALA A 37 -16.70 6.99 1.61
CA ALA A 37 -17.63 7.99 1.07
C ALA A 37 -18.99 7.91 1.76
N ASP A 38 -19.66 9.05 1.88
CA ASP A 38 -21.02 9.11 2.38
C ASP A 38 -22.04 8.71 1.29
N ASN A 39 -23.34 8.73 1.62
CA ASN A 39 -24.40 8.41 0.67
C ASN A 39 -24.55 9.46 -0.47
N ALA A 40 -23.91 10.62 -0.35
CA ALA A 40 -23.78 11.59 -1.44
C ALA A 40 -22.52 11.34 -2.29
N CYS A 41 -21.75 10.31 -1.95
CA CYS A 41 -20.46 9.93 -2.53
C CYS A 41 -19.39 11.01 -2.37
N ALA A 42 -19.50 11.80 -1.30
CA ALA A 42 -18.47 12.72 -0.87
C ALA A 42 -17.51 12.00 0.08
N LEU A 43 -16.22 12.30 -0.06
CA LEU A 43 -15.17 11.81 0.81
C LEU A 43 -15.45 12.17 2.28
N ILE A 44 -15.46 11.17 3.16
CA ILE A 44 -15.57 11.34 4.61
C ILE A 44 -14.19 11.64 5.20
N GLU A 45 -13.23 10.74 5.01
CA GLU A 45 -11.88 10.84 5.58
C GLU A 45 -10.88 10.08 4.71
N LEU A 46 -9.66 10.62 4.57
CA LEU A 46 -8.52 9.88 3.99
C LEU A 46 -7.68 9.26 5.11
N PRO A 47 -7.28 7.98 5.01
CA PRO A 47 -6.46 7.37 6.02
C PRO A 47 -5.08 8.02 6.09
N ARG A 48 -4.58 8.18 7.32
CA ARG A 48 -3.15 8.43 7.54
C ARG A 48 -2.40 7.12 7.33
N LEU A 49 -1.41 7.14 6.44
CA LEU A 49 -0.58 5.97 6.12
C LEU A 49 0.75 6.04 6.85
N LEU A 50 1.06 5.02 7.65
CA LEU A 50 2.32 4.91 8.41
C LEU A 50 3.10 3.67 7.98
N LEU A 51 4.28 3.85 7.41
CA LEU A 51 5.24 2.79 7.11
C LEU A 51 5.84 2.25 8.40
N MET A 52 5.71 0.95 8.62
CA MET A 52 6.19 0.22 9.79
C MET A 52 7.41 -0.65 9.47
N LYS A 53 7.47 -1.17 8.23
CA LYS A 53 8.63 -1.85 7.66
C LYS A 53 8.84 -1.33 6.25
N THR A 54 10.04 -0.83 5.98
CA THR A 54 10.43 -0.30 4.68
C THR A 54 10.73 -1.43 3.70
N PRO A 55 10.37 -1.28 2.40
CA PRO A 55 10.87 -2.18 1.38
C PRO A 55 12.40 -2.11 1.31
N GLU A 56 13.05 -3.25 1.10
CA GLU A 56 14.50 -3.31 0.96
C GLU A 56 14.93 -2.97 -0.46
N HIS A 57 14.08 -3.22 -1.47
CA HIS A 57 14.41 -3.19 -2.89
C HIS A 57 13.51 -2.30 -3.76
N GLY A 58 12.73 -1.44 -3.13
CA GLY A 58 11.89 -0.47 -3.81
C GLY A 58 11.60 0.75 -2.94
N ILE A 59 10.65 1.54 -3.40
CA ILE A 59 10.05 2.64 -2.64
C ILE A 59 8.53 2.43 -2.61
N VAL A 60 7.89 2.99 -1.59
CA VAL A 60 6.43 3.01 -1.45
C VAL A 60 5.97 4.45 -1.24
N CYS A 61 4.90 4.83 -1.92
CA CYS A 61 4.33 6.17 -1.82
C CYS A 61 2.82 6.12 -2.02
N TYR A 62 2.14 7.25 -1.83
CA TYR A 62 0.70 7.33 -2.07
C TYR A 62 0.33 8.48 -3.02
N ARG A 63 -0.83 8.36 -3.68
CA ARG A 63 -1.47 9.46 -4.42
C ARG A 63 -2.92 9.57 -4.01
N ILE A 64 -3.44 10.80 -4.03
CA ILE A 64 -4.88 11.04 -3.93
C ILE A 64 -5.44 10.95 -5.34
N GLU A 65 -6.41 10.06 -5.53
CA GLU A 65 -6.99 9.76 -6.84
C GLU A 65 -8.51 9.67 -6.70
N ASP A 66 -9.21 9.79 -7.82
CA ASP A 66 -10.64 9.53 -7.88
C ASP A 66 -10.83 8.10 -8.44
N PHE A 67 -11.66 7.31 -7.77
CA PHE A 67 -11.94 5.91 -8.09
C PHE A 67 -13.37 5.76 -8.55
N GLU A 68 -13.59 5.05 -9.65
CA GLU A 68 -14.93 4.57 -9.96
C GLU A 68 -15.30 3.43 -9.01
N VAL A 69 -16.42 3.59 -8.30
CA VAL A 69 -16.90 2.58 -7.37
C VAL A 69 -17.46 1.38 -8.15
N ALA A 70 -16.76 0.25 -8.05
CA ALA A 70 -17.15 -1.00 -8.69
C ALA A 70 -18.46 -1.56 -8.11
N GLY A 71 -19.17 -2.39 -8.88
CA GLY A 71 -20.49 -2.92 -8.53
C GLY A 71 -20.55 -3.88 -7.32
N ASP A 72 -19.40 -4.27 -6.77
CA ASP A 72 -19.24 -5.21 -5.66
C ASP A 72 -18.76 -4.55 -4.35
N SER A 73 -18.76 -3.22 -4.29
CA SER A 73 -18.18 -2.37 -3.22
C SER A 73 -18.89 -2.38 -1.85
N GLY A 74 -19.68 -3.40 -1.53
CA GLY A 74 -20.17 -3.63 -0.16
C GLY A 74 -20.95 -2.47 0.48
N ARG A 75 -20.30 -1.68 1.36
CA ARG A 75 -20.93 -0.58 2.10
C ARG A 75 -21.22 0.65 1.25
N ASP A 76 -20.55 0.79 0.11
CA ASP A 76 -20.63 1.96 -0.75
C ASP A 76 -21.57 1.73 -1.95
N GLN A 77 -22.54 0.81 -1.81
CA GLN A 77 -23.50 0.46 -2.87
C GLN A 77 -24.25 1.68 -3.43
N ALA A 78 -24.50 2.70 -2.61
CA ALA A 78 -25.12 3.96 -3.04
C ALA A 78 -24.28 4.74 -4.07
N CYS A 79 -22.99 4.41 -4.17
CA CYS A 79 -22.00 5.10 -5.00
C CYS A 79 -21.55 4.31 -6.22
N ILE A 80 -22.08 3.11 -6.46
CA ILE A 80 -21.73 2.28 -7.63
C ILE A 80 -21.82 3.10 -8.93
N GLY A 81 -20.76 3.06 -9.75
CA GLY A 81 -20.63 3.79 -11.00
C GLY A 81 -20.34 5.29 -10.85
N ARG A 82 -20.16 5.79 -9.62
CA ARG A 82 -19.72 7.17 -9.36
C ARG A 82 -18.24 7.19 -9.02
N TRP A 83 -17.65 8.38 -9.23
CA TRP A 83 -16.28 8.66 -8.86
C TRP A 83 -16.22 9.18 -7.41
N VAL A 84 -15.41 8.54 -6.58
CA VAL A 84 -15.14 8.94 -5.19
C VAL A 84 -13.66 9.23 -5.02
N ARG A 85 -13.33 10.27 -4.25
CA ARG A 85 -11.94 10.60 -3.94
C ARG A 85 -11.41 9.64 -2.87
N GLY A 86 -10.17 9.19 -3.03
CA GLY A 86 -9.49 8.30 -2.10
C GLY A 86 -7.97 8.40 -2.20
N ILE A 87 -7.26 7.39 -1.67
CA ILE A 87 -5.81 7.24 -1.79
C ILE A 87 -5.46 5.89 -2.42
N SER A 88 -4.54 5.90 -3.38
CA SER A 88 -3.84 4.70 -3.88
C SER A 88 -2.44 4.62 -3.25
N VAL A 89 -2.04 3.42 -2.82
CA VAL A 89 -0.68 3.12 -2.38
C VAL A 89 0.07 2.41 -3.51
N PHE A 90 1.27 2.92 -3.84
CA PHE A 90 2.09 2.43 -4.94
C PHE A 90 3.42 1.89 -4.44
N TYR A 91 3.89 0.82 -5.08
CA TYR A 91 5.25 0.32 -4.98
C TYR A 91 6.00 0.51 -6.29
N LEU A 92 7.26 0.93 -6.22
CA LEU A 92 8.17 0.99 -7.36
C LEU A 92 9.44 0.24 -7.01
N ALA A 93 9.72 -0.85 -7.73
CA ALA A 93 10.97 -1.58 -7.60
C ALA A 93 12.15 -0.72 -8.07
N ARG A 94 13.29 -0.82 -7.37
CA ARG A 94 14.52 -0.17 -7.85
C ARG A 94 14.90 -0.72 -9.24
N PRO A 95 15.41 0.13 -10.13
CA PRO A 95 15.85 -0.30 -11.45
C PRO A 95 16.83 -1.48 -11.39
N GLY A 96 16.59 -2.49 -12.23
CA GLY A 96 17.45 -3.68 -12.33
C GLY A 96 17.26 -4.72 -11.22
N TYR A 97 16.44 -4.45 -10.20
CA TYR A 97 16.12 -5.46 -9.20
C TYR A 97 15.03 -6.43 -9.70
N SER A 98 15.22 -7.72 -9.42
CA SER A 98 14.22 -8.77 -9.55
C SER A 98 14.36 -9.74 -8.38
N GLY A 99 13.25 -10.17 -7.79
CA GLY A 99 13.25 -11.00 -6.59
C GLY A 99 12.17 -10.61 -5.58
N PRO A 100 12.20 -11.21 -4.38
CA PRO A 100 11.22 -10.93 -3.33
C PRO A 100 11.55 -9.66 -2.54
N ASP A 101 10.55 -8.82 -2.32
CA ASP A 101 10.61 -7.68 -1.42
C ASP A 101 9.42 -7.73 -0.43
N SER A 102 9.46 -6.91 0.62
CA SER A 102 8.35 -6.83 1.56
C SER A 102 8.32 -5.52 2.33
N LEU A 103 7.11 -5.04 2.60
CA LEU A 103 6.87 -3.86 3.41
C LEU A 103 5.67 -4.08 4.32
N ARG A 104 5.53 -3.23 5.34
CA ARG A 104 4.37 -3.21 6.22
C ARG A 104 3.97 -1.78 6.49
N TYR A 105 2.69 -1.47 6.40
CA TYR A 105 2.16 -0.16 6.74
C TYR A 105 0.86 -0.26 7.53
N GLU A 106 0.46 0.83 8.17
CA GLU A 106 -0.86 0.99 8.79
C GLU A 106 -1.67 2.06 8.06
N ALA A 107 -2.95 1.78 7.80
CA ALA A 107 -3.92 2.75 7.32
C ALA A 107 -4.89 3.09 8.46
N ILE A 108 -4.90 4.37 8.86
CA ILE A 108 -5.55 4.82 10.10
C ILE A 108 -6.56 5.91 9.77
N THR A 109 -7.83 5.65 10.08
CA THR A 109 -8.91 6.64 10.16
C THR A 109 -9.39 6.77 11.60
N ASP A 110 -10.34 7.66 11.87
CA ASP A 110 -10.97 7.76 13.20
C ASP A 110 -11.75 6.48 13.58
N ARG A 111 -12.17 5.70 12.59
CA ARG A 111 -13.03 4.52 12.78
C ARG A 111 -12.30 3.19 12.62
N ARG A 112 -11.14 3.16 11.95
CA ARG A 112 -10.46 1.93 11.56
C ARG A 112 -8.95 2.07 11.65
N ARG A 113 -8.28 0.98 12.03
CA ARG A 113 -6.84 0.81 11.93
C ARG A 113 -6.55 -0.53 11.27
N ASP A 114 -6.07 -0.47 10.05
CA ASP A 114 -5.65 -1.64 9.29
C ASP A 114 -4.14 -1.77 9.33
N ARG A 115 -3.64 -2.97 9.61
CA ARG A 115 -2.21 -3.29 9.52
C ARG A 115 -2.04 -4.16 8.28
N VAL A 116 -1.23 -3.72 7.34
CA VAL A 116 -1.09 -4.38 6.04
C VAL A 116 0.33 -4.85 5.87
N SER A 117 0.51 -6.16 5.75
CA SER A 117 1.77 -6.82 5.39
C SER A 117 1.74 -7.18 3.90
N VAL A 118 2.67 -6.62 3.13
CA VAL A 118 2.75 -6.83 1.68
C VAL A 118 3.99 -7.65 1.34
N ARG A 119 3.79 -8.76 0.63
CA ARG A 119 4.85 -9.51 -0.04
C ARG A 119 4.88 -9.11 -1.50
N VAL A 120 6.04 -8.69 -1.99
CA VAL A 120 6.20 -8.27 -3.39
C VAL A 120 7.07 -9.27 -4.12
N THR A 121 6.61 -9.72 -5.28
CA THR A 121 7.44 -10.47 -6.24
C THR A 121 7.78 -9.56 -7.42
N VAL A 122 9.04 -9.17 -7.55
CA VAL A 122 9.51 -8.31 -8.66
C VAL A 122 9.98 -9.18 -9.81
N LEU A 123 9.29 -9.07 -10.94
CA LEU A 123 9.64 -9.74 -12.19
C LEU A 123 10.72 -8.96 -12.94
N PRO A 124 11.62 -9.66 -13.66
CA PRO A 124 12.58 -9.01 -14.56
C PRO A 124 11.85 -8.31 -15.72
N ASP A 125 12.50 -7.28 -16.27
CA ASP A 125 12.04 -6.62 -17.49
C ASP A 125 12.22 -7.58 -18.69
N PRO A 126 11.18 -7.85 -19.50
CA PRO A 126 11.32 -8.64 -20.72
C PRO A 126 12.35 -8.05 -21.70
N ALA A 127 12.60 -6.73 -21.70
CA ALA A 127 13.60 -6.09 -22.57
C ALA A 127 15.05 -6.38 -22.16
N ASN A 128 15.30 -6.73 -20.90
CA ASN A 128 16.63 -7.04 -20.35
C ASN A 128 16.90 -8.54 -20.15
N ALA A 129 15.99 -9.42 -20.57
CA ALA A 129 16.13 -10.87 -20.43
C ALA A 129 17.32 -11.49 -21.22
N SER A 130 18.10 -10.70 -21.95
CA SER A 130 19.24 -11.16 -22.76
C SER A 130 20.57 -10.43 -22.50
N GLN A 131 20.73 -9.72 -21.38
CA GLN A 131 22.04 -9.13 -21.04
C GLN A 131 22.48 -9.46 -19.60
N VAL A 132 23.55 -10.24 -19.50
CA VAL A 132 24.47 -10.34 -18.34
C VAL A 132 25.88 -10.16 -18.96
N PRO A 133 26.69 -9.17 -18.51
CA PRO A 133 27.36 -9.26 -17.20
C PRO A 133 27.31 -7.99 -16.34
N ALA A 134 27.61 -8.22 -15.06
CA ALA A 134 27.72 -7.28 -13.96
C ALA A 134 28.69 -6.12 -14.21
N ASN A 135 28.34 -4.94 -13.67
CA ASN A 135 29.31 -3.95 -13.19
C ASN A 135 28.93 -3.53 -11.76
N PRO A 136 29.85 -3.58 -10.79
CA PRO A 136 29.65 -3.14 -9.42
C PRO A 136 30.22 -1.73 -9.26
N ASP A 137 29.62 -0.72 -9.88
CA ASP A 137 29.91 0.65 -9.44
C ASP A 137 28.85 1.63 -9.95
N GLY A 138 28.45 2.54 -9.08
CA GLY A 138 27.32 3.44 -9.30
C GLY A 138 26.22 3.31 -8.24
N SER A 139 26.58 2.86 -7.05
CA SER A 139 25.75 3.07 -5.87
C SER A 139 25.73 4.55 -5.51
N SER A 140 24.80 5.29 -6.11
CA SER A 140 23.99 6.17 -5.29
C SER A 140 22.90 5.28 -4.69
N TYR A 141 23.16 4.62 -3.57
CA TYR A 141 22.09 4.10 -2.73
C TYR A 141 21.20 5.30 -2.43
N GLU A 142 20.09 5.42 -3.14
CA GLU A 142 19.02 6.28 -2.71
C GLU A 142 18.71 5.86 -1.27
N PRO A 143 18.70 6.79 -0.30
CA PRO A 143 18.58 6.43 1.10
C PRO A 143 17.39 5.51 1.29
N ALA A 144 17.59 4.42 2.03
CA ALA A 144 16.49 3.56 2.44
C ALA A 144 15.39 4.44 3.05
N MET A 145 14.14 4.12 2.70
CA MET A 145 13.01 4.84 3.26
C MET A 145 13.07 4.84 4.79
N SER A 146 12.50 5.87 5.40
CA SER A 146 12.35 5.92 6.86
C SER A 146 10.98 5.39 7.26
N ILE A 147 10.93 4.70 8.40
CA ILE A 147 9.67 4.37 9.10
C ILE A 147 8.98 5.69 9.49
N GLY A 148 7.66 5.75 9.38
CA GLY A 148 6.88 6.95 9.65
C GLY A 148 5.82 7.21 8.58
N PRO A 149 5.37 8.46 8.41
CA PRO A 149 4.38 8.81 7.39
C PRO A 149 4.82 8.36 6.00
N LEU A 150 3.94 7.66 5.28
CA LEU A 150 4.16 7.31 3.88
C LEU A 150 4.25 8.61 3.07
N PRO A 151 5.26 8.81 2.21
CA PRO A 151 5.36 10.03 1.41
C PRO A 151 4.35 10.01 0.26
N ALA A 152 3.92 11.20 -0.19
CA ALA A 152 3.22 11.32 -1.46
C ALA A 152 4.17 10.97 -2.61
N CYS A 153 3.66 10.35 -3.68
CA CYS A 153 4.47 10.04 -4.84
C CYS A 153 4.94 11.34 -5.51
N VAL A 154 6.24 11.41 -5.83
CA VAL A 154 6.77 12.48 -6.66
C VAL A 154 6.28 12.25 -8.10
N VAL A 155 5.52 13.18 -8.64
CA VAL A 155 5.22 13.17 -10.07
C VAL A 155 6.52 13.49 -10.78
N LEU A 156 7.08 12.52 -11.51
CA LEU A 156 8.22 12.78 -12.40
C LEU A 156 7.71 13.67 -13.53
N VAL A 157 7.69 14.99 -13.31
CA VAL A 157 7.52 15.98 -14.38
C VAL A 157 8.76 15.89 -15.26
N SER A 158 8.54 15.44 -16.50
CA SER A 158 9.54 15.39 -17.57
C SER A 158 9.72 16.77 -18.19
#